data_AF-A0A5Q4BCK6-F1
#
_entry.id   AF-A0A5Q4BCK6-F1
#
_cell.length_a   1.000
_cell.length_b   1.000
_cell.length_c   1.000
_cell.angle_alpha   90.00
_cell.angle_beta   90.00
_cell.angle_gamma   90.00
#
_symmetry.space_group_name_H-M   'P 1'
#
loop_
_entity.id
_entity.type
_entity.pdbx_description
1 polymer ?
#
loop_
_entity_poly.entity_id
_entity_poly.type
_entity_poly.pdbx_seq_one_letter_code
_entity_poly.pdbx_strand_id
1 'polypeptide(L)'
;MSSEKLYRSVPHDEEEEVESLAGSLSTESTETADGMTAAAATTTTTTTTTTKSAAWRRMRLGDEQHPCRDKACGLLRYWPWVAHAVLLTTSVTLFAASFCMRYGSHQNDDTVYTKKYSSYSPAAGIVKYHTERYNLTPIMDWSPFVGAGYEVDRAWDHITNNIGDQMISHAELTRLGLDPKSIKITNPITGEEGYRAGLEVFHQLHCLNLLRMSTFPEYYSDAEVGGDVATDPEDLRGHV
;
A
#
# COMPACT_ATOMS: atom_id res chain seq x y z
N MET A 1 33.70 15.42 13.43
CA MET A 1 33.78 15.16 14.89
C MET A 1 32.53 14.40 15.24
N SER A 2 32.66 13.08 15.46
CA SER A 2 31.54 12.25 15.91
C SER A 2 31.17 12.72 17.31
N SER A 3 29.98 13.29 17.49
CA SER A 3 29.42 13.50 18.82
C SER A 3 28.99 12.13 19.30
N GLU A 4 29.89 11.45 20.01
CA GLU A 4 29.54 10.23 20.73
C GLU A 4 28.55 10.66 21.82
N LYS A 5 27.25 10.50 21.56
CA LYS A 5 26.21 10.68 22.58
C LYS A 5 26.52 9.67 23.67
N LEU A 6 27.09 10.14 24.77
CA LEU A 6 27.48 9.32 25.90
C LEU A 6 26.22 8.96 26.69
N TYR A 7 25.46 8.00 26.18
CA TYR A 7 24.30 7.47 26.88
C TYR A 7 24.78 6.75 28.14
N ARG A 8 24.63 7.43 29.28
CA ARG A 8 24.89 6.84 30.59
C ARG A 8 23.80 5.82 30.85
N SER A 9 24.17 4.54 30.90
CA SER A 9 23.25 3.43 31.19
C SER A 9 22.48 3.70 32.48
N VAL A 10 21.15 3.80 32.38
CA VAL A 10 20.23 3.77 33.51
C VAL A 10 20.27 2.35 34.09
N PRO A 11 20.28 2.16 35.43
CA PRO A 11 20.41 0.83 36.03
C PRO A 11 19.26 -0.08 35.62
N HIS A 12 19.61 -1.29 35.19
CA HIS A 12 18.71 -2.34 34.74
C HIS A 12 18.27 -3.15 35.95
N ASP A 13 16.98 -3.09 36.29
CA ASP A 13 16.36 -4.10 37.15
C ASP A 13 15.76 -5.20 36.24
N GLU A 14 16.33 -6.40 36.42
CA GLU A 14 15.82 -7.74 36.13
C GLU A 14 15.64 -8.17 34.66
N GLU A 15 16.46 -9.16 34.29
CA GLU A 15 16.46 -9.95 33.07
C GLU A 15 15.21 -10.87 33.05
N GLU A 16 14.45 -10.88 31.95
CA GLU A 16 13.56 -11.99 31.64
C GLU A 16 13.86 -12.51 30.23
N GLU A 17 14.12 -13.82 30.18
CA GLU A 17 14.66 -14.56 29.04
C GLU A 17 13.72 -14.55 27.83
N VAL A 18 14.29 -14.30 26.65
CA VAL A 18 13.63 -14.36 25.35
C VAL A 18 13.45 -15.83 24.94
N GLU A 19 12.24 -16.38 25.08
CA GLU A 19 11.87 -17.64 24.45
C GLU A 19 11.46 -17.45 22.98
N SER A 20 12.07 -18.25 22.11
CA SER A 20 11.76 -18.33 20.69
C SER A 20 10.39 -18.97 20.45
N LEU A 21 9.48 -18.27 19.77
CA LEU A 21 8.24 -18.87 19.26
C LEU A 21 8.19 -18.81 17.74
N ALA A 22 8.86 -19.79 17.15
CA ALA A 22 8.58 -20.24 15.79
C ALA A 22 7.35 -21.16 15.80
N GLY A 23 6.32 -20.78 15.04
CA GLY A 23 5.41 -21.70 14.39
C GLY A 23 4.11 -22.09 15.12
N SER A 24 2.97 -21.69 14.54
CA SER A 24 2.03 -22.68 14.01
C SER A 24 1.10 -22.03 12.98
N LEU A 25 1.14 -22.54 11.75
CA LEU A 25 0.11 -22.34 10.74
C LEU A 25 -1.13 -23.15 11.15
N SER A 26 -2.30 -22.53 11.09
CA SER A 26 -3.56 -23.26 10.95
C SER A 26 -4.23 -22.82 9.65
N THR A 27 -4.30 -23.75 8.71
CA THR A 27 -5.04 -23.67 7.45
C THR A 27 -6.48 -24.09 7.73
N GLU A 28 -7.46 -23.23 7.42
CA GLU A 28 -8.86 -23.64 7.36
C GLU A 28 -9.35 -23.62 5.91
N SER A 29 -9.70 -24.81 5.45
CA SER A 29 -10.17 -25.15 4.12
C SER A 29 -11.65 -24.81 3.98
N THR A 30 -12.01 -24.19 2.86
CA THR A 30 -13.41 -23.99 2.43
C THR A 30 -13.84 -25.22 1.62
N GLU A 31 -14.87 -25.93 2.07
CA GLU A 31 -15.62 -26.88 1.23
C GLU A 31 -16.97 -26.26 0.83
N THR A 32 -17.29 -26.40 -0.46
CA THR A 32 -18.58 -26.09 -1.07
C THR A 32 -19.06 -27.34 -1.81
N ALA A 33 -20.38 -27.34 -2.12
CA ALA A 33 -21.14 -28.33 -2.88
C ALA A 33 -21.75 -29.46 -2.00
N ASP A 34 -22.98 -29.94 -2.18
CA ASP A 34 -23.88 -29.88 -3.33
C ASP A 34 -25.32 -30.24 -2.92
N GLY A 35 -26.29 -29.84 -3.76
CA GLY A 35 -27.31 -30.73 -4.30
C GLY A 35 -28.39 -31.42 -3.42
N MET A 36 -29.63 -30.96 -3.64
CA MET A 36 -30.77 -31.76 -4.15
C MET A 36 -31.77 -32.47 -3.18
N THR A 37 -33.06 -32.33 -3.56
CA THR A 37 -34.26 -33.18 -3.36
C THR A 37 -35.18 -33.03 -2.14
N ALA A 38 -36.31 -32.36 -2.41
CA ALA A 38 -37.71 -32.80 -2.38
C ALA A 38 -38.24 -33.86 -1.38
N ALA A 39 -39.39 -33.47 -0.82
CA ALA A 39 -40.62 -34.22 -0.52
C ALA A 39 -40.77 -34.95 0.83
N ALA A 40 -41.69 -34.45 1.67
CA ALA A 40 -42.79 -35.23 2.24
C ALA A 40 -43.85 -34.36 2.95
N ALA A 41 -45.12 -34.69 2.66
CA ALA A 41 -46.32 -34.63 3.49
C ALA A 41 -46.78 -33.32 4.18
N THR A 42 -48.02 -32.90 3.89
CA THR A 42 -49.13 -32.82 4.89
C THR A 42 -50.47 -32.46 4.20
N THR A 43 -51.31 -33.48 4.03
CA THR A 43 -52.74 -33.61 4.42
C THR A 43 -53.62 -32.35 4.58
N THR A 44 -54.69 -32.31 3.76
CA THR A 44 -56.09 -31.87 4.02
C THR A 44 -56.30 -30.37 4.31
N THR A 45 -57.09 -29.65 3.51
CA THR A 45 -58.55 -29.57 3.71
C THR A 45 -59.28 -29.09 2.45
N THR A 46 -60.31 -29.86 2.10
CA THR A 46 -61.30 -29.64 1.05
C THR A 46 -62.28 -28.53 1.43
N THR A 47 -62.46 -27.52 0.56
CA THR A 47 -63.76 -26.86 0.42
C THR A 47 -64.00 -26.48 -1.03
N THR A 48 -64.87 -27.26 -1.67
CA THR A 48 -65.45 -27.04 -3.00
C THR A 48 -66.43 -25.87 -3.00
N THR A 49 -66.25 -24.92 -3.90
CA THR A 49 -67.37 -24.17 -4.50
C THR A 49 -67.15 -24.03 -6.01
N THR A 50 -67.91 -24.84 -6.71
CA THR A 50 -68.13 -24.84 -8.15
C THR A 50 -68.89 -23.59 -8.57
N THR A 51 -68.36 -22.81 -9.51
CA THR A 51 -69.20 -21.99 -10.39
C THR A 51 -68.74 -22.09 -11.82
N LYS A 52 -69.67 -22.57 -12.65
CA LYS A 52 -69.52 -22.96 -14.04
C LYS A 52 -69.51 -21.74 -14.96
N SER A 53 -68.62 -21.82 -15.94
CA SER A 53 -68.65 -21.30 -17.32
C SER A 53 -69.74 -20.30 -17.73
N ALA A 54 -69.31 -19.25 -18.43
CA ALA A 54 -70.05 -18.71 -19.57
C ALA A 54 -69.07 -18.29 -20.67
N ALA A 55 -68.81 -19.21 -21.60
CA ALA A 55 -68.02 -18.96 -22.80
C ALA A 55 -68.89 -18.24 -23.84
N TRP A 56 -68.83 -16.90 -23.83
CA TRP A 56 -69.41 -16.09 -24.90
C TRP A 56 -68.41 -15.95 -26.03
N ARG A 57 -68.66 -16.69 -27.12
CA ARG A 57 -67.93 -16.56 -28.40
C ARG A 57 -68.32 -15.22 -29.03
N ARG A 58 -67.50 -14.18 -28.86
CA ARG A 58 -67.70 -12.89 -29.53
C ARG A 58 -67.15 -12.98 -30.96
N MET A 59 -67.98 -12.63 -31.94
CA MET A 59 -67.62 -12.51 -33.36
C MET A 59 -66.41 -11.62 -33.53
N ARG A 60 -65.45 -12.09 -34.33
CA ARG A 60 -64.24 -11.37 -34.71
C ARG A 60 -64.64 -10.33 -35.78
N LEU A 61 -64.74 -9.06 -35.39
CA LEU A 61 -64.71 -7.94 -36.33
C LEU A 61 -63.37 -7.98 -37.06
N GLY A 62 -63.40 -7.82 -38.39
CA GLY A 62 -62.23 -7.86 -39.26
C GLY A 62 -61.13 -6.93 -38.76
N ASP A 63 -59.95 -7.50 -38.57
CA ASP A 63 -58.73 -6.80 -38.17
C ASP A 63 -58.12 -6.19 -39.44
N GLU A 64 -58.33 -4.89 -39.66
CA GLU A 64 -57.57 -4.17 -40.68
C GLU A 64 -56.14 -3.94 -40.16
N GLN A 65 -55.26 -4.90 -40.45
CA GLN A 65 -53.86 -4.85 -40.10
C GLN A 65 -53.13 -3.80 -40.94
N HIS A 66 -52.80 -2.67 -40.31
CA HIS A 66 -52.00 -1.61 -40.90
C HIS A 66 -50.51 -2.03 -40.97
N PRO A 67 -49.93 -2.20 -42.17
CA PRO A 67 -48.58 -2.79 -42.36
C PRO A 67 -47.44 -1.95 -41.78
N CYS A 68 -47.69 -0.70 -41.38
CA CYS A 68 -46.71 0.17 -40.73
C CYS A 68 -46.48 -0.22 -39.25
N ARG A 69 -47.49 -0.75 -38.55
CA ARG A 69 -47.36 -1.18 -37.14
C ARG A 69 -46.57 -2.49 -37.02
N ASP A 70 -46.69 -3.39 -37.99
CA ASP A 70 -46.02 -4.69 -37.92
C ASP A 70 -44.50 -4.60 -38.09
N LYS A 71 -44.03 -3.68 -38.94
CA LYS A 71 -42.59 -3.42 -39.12
C LYS A 71 -41.98 -2.72 -37.90
N ALA A 72 -42.71 -1.81 -37.26
CA ALA A 72 -42.30 -1.16 -36.02
C ALA A 72 -42.26 -2.15 -34.82
N CYS A 73 -43.23 -3.07 -34.74
CA CYS A 73 -43.26 -4.14 -33.72
C CYS A 73 -42.12 -5.15 -33.90
N GLY A 74 -41.73 -5.47 -35.15
CA GLY A 74 -40.60 -6.36 -35.44
C GLY A 74 -39.26 -5.80 -34.96
N LEU A 75 -39.02 -4.50 -35.17
CA LEU A 75 -37.81 -3.81 -34.70
C LEU A 75 -37.77 -3.67 -33.17
N LEU A 76 -38.90 -3.39 -32.52
CA LEU A 76 -38.98 -3.36 -31.05
C LEU A 76 -38.72 -4.74 -30.41
N ARG A 77 -39.07 -5.84 -31.11
CA ARG A 77 -38.91 -7.21 -30.59
C ARG A 77 -37.45 -7.63 -30.44
N TYR A 78 -36.57 -7.14 -31.31
CA TYR A 78 -35.13 -7.45 -31.28
C TYR A 78 -34.31 -6.38 -30.54
N TRP A 79 -34.90 -5.23 -30.21
CA TRP A 79 -34.24 -4.16 -29.47
C TRP A 79 -33.63 -4.60 -28.12
N PRO A 80 -34.32 -5.42 -27.29
CA PRO A 80 -33.71 -5.95 -26.07
C PRO A 80 -32.46 -6.77 -26.37
N TRP A 81 -32.47 -7.62 -27.40
CA TRP A 81 -31.32 -8.44 -27.77
C TRP A 81 -30.14 -7.61 -28.27
N VAL A 82 -30.40 -6.55 -29.06
CA VAL A 82 -29.38 -5.60 -29.48
C VAL A 82 -28.80 -4.86 -28.27
N ALA A 83 -29.64 -4.39 -27.34
CA ALA A 83 -29.17 -3.74 -26.11
C ALA A 83 -28.33 -4.68 -25.24
N HIS A 84 -28.73 -5.94 -25.08
CA HIS A 84 -27.95 -6.95 -24.35
C HIS A 84 -26.62 -7.26 -25.04
N ALA A 85 -26.59 -7.34 -26.38
CA ALA A 85 -25.36 -7.52 -27.13
C ALA A 85 -24.40 -6.34 -26.95
N VAL A 86 -24.90 -5.10 -27.01
CA VAL A 86 -24.09 -3.89 -26.76
C VAL A 86 -23.53 -3.88 -25.34
N LEU A 87 -24.36 -4.15 -24.33
CA LEU A 87 -23.90 -4.22 -22.94
C LEU A 87 -22.86 -5.33 -22.75
N LEU A 88 -23.12 -6.53 -23.26
CA LEU A 88 -22.19 -7.67 -23.15
C LEU A 88 -20.86 -7.35 -23.83
N THR A 89 -20.88 -6.81 -25.05
CA THR A 89 -19.64 -6.44 -25.75
C THR A 89 -18.85 -5.38 -24.98
N THR A 90 -19.53 -4.40 -24.39
CA THR A 90 -18.89 -3.36 -23.58
C THR A 90 -18.32 -3.94 -22.29
N SER A 91 -19.03 -4.84 -21.62
CA SER A 91 -18.52 -5.54 -20.44
C SER A 91 -17.31 -6.42 -20.76
N VAL A 92 -17.35 -7.15 -21.87
CA VAL A 92 -16.24 -8.01 -22.32
C VAL A 92 -15.02 -7.18 -22.71
N THR A 93 -15.19 -6.06 -23.42
CA THR A 93 -14.07 -5.18 -23.78
C THR A 93 -13.45 -4.53 -22.55
N LEU A 94 -14.26 -4.06 -21.61
CA LEU A 94 -13.76 -3.51 -20.33
C LEU A 94 -13.04 -4.58 -19.53
N PHE A 95 -13.60 -5.79 -19.42
CA PHE A 95 -12.96 -6.90 -18.72
C PHE A 95 -11.63 -7.30 -19.36
N ALA A 96 -11.60 -7.46 -20.69
CA ALA A 96 -10.38 -7.77 -21.43
C ALA A 96 -9.33 -6.66 -21.29
N ALA A 97 -9.75 -5.39 -21.36
CA ALA A 97 -8.85 -4.25 -21.16
C ALA A 97 -8.27 -4.24 -19.74
N SER A 98 -9.09 -4.41 -18.70
CA SER A 98 -8.63 -4.53 -17.31
C SER A 98 -7.69 -5.71 -17.10
N PHE A 99 -8.00 -6.86 -17.70
CA PHE A 99 -7.17 -8.06 -17.63
C PHE A 99 -5.81 -7.84 -18.32
N CYS A 100 -5.80 -7.28 -19.54
CA CYS A 100 -4.58 -6.93 -20.25
C CYS A 100 -3.75 -5.86 -19.51
N MET A 101 -4.38 -4.86 -18.91
CA MET A 101 -3.67 -3.87 -18.08
C MET A 101 -3.05 -4.52 -16.84
N ARG A 102 -3.76 -5.44 -16.18
CA ARG A 102 -3.32 -6.07 -14.93
C ARG A 102 -2.23 -7.12 -15.14
N TYR A 103 -2.33 -7.93 -16.19
CA TYR A 103 -1.44 -9.07 -16.44
C TYR A 103 -0.46 -8.85 -17.60
N GLY A 104 -0.77 -7.92 -18.52
CA GLY A 104 0.11 -7.58 -19.64
C GLY A 104 1.19 -6.55 -19.29
N SER A 105 1.05 -5.84 -18.17
CA SER A 105 2.12 -4.98 -17.65
C SER A 105 3.16 -5.82 -16.91
N HIS A 106 4.02 -6.50 -17.67
CA HIS A 106 5.32 -6.98 -17.17
C HIS A 106 6.30 -5.78 -16.90
N GLN A 107 5.79 -4.55 -16.97
CA GLN A 107 6.50 -3.29 -16.80
C GLN A 107 6.09 -2.57 -15.51
N ASN A 108 5.55 -3.31 -14.53
CA ASN A 108 5.38 -2.85 -13.15
C ASN A 108 6.70 -2.94 -12.36
N ASP A 109 7.82 -2.64 -13.01
CA ASP A 109 9.10 -2.51 -12.33
C ASP A 109 9.21 -1.05 -11.88
N ASP A 110 9.08 -0.83 -10.58
CA ASP A 110 9.14 0.50 -9.95
C ASP A 110 10.41 1.27 -10.35
N THR A 111 11.50 0.55 -10.71
CA THR A 111 12.73 1.17 -11.23
C THR A 111 12.48 2.03 -12.47
N VAL A 112 11.51 1.66 -13.33
CA VAL A 112 11.16 2.41 -14.55
C VAL A 112 10.59 3.78 -14.18
N TYR A 113 9.69 3.82 -13.21
CA TYR A 113 9.06 5.05 -12.76
C TYR A 113 10.03 5.92 -11.96
N THR A 114 10.79 5.32 -11.05
CA THR A 114 11.85 6.03 -10.31
C THR A 114 12.85 6.66 -11.26
N LYS A 115 13.33 5.93 -12.27
CA LYS A 115 14.25 6.49 -13.27
C LYS A 115 13.65 7.64 -14.08
N LYS A 116 12.33 7.61 -14.32
CA LYS A 116 11.63 8.64 -15.10
C LYS A 116 11.37 9.92 -14.32
N TYR A 117 11.09 9.81 -13.01
CA TYR A 117 10.61 10.93 -12.20
C TYR A 117 11.59 11.40 -11.11
N SER A 118 12.60 10.60 -10.77
CA SER A 118 13.62 11.00 -9.80
C SER A 118 14.84 11.62 -10.48
N SER A 119 15.52 12.50 -9.74
CA SER A 119 16.84 13.00 -10.12
C SER A 119 17.84 11.86 -10.27
N TYR A 120 18.89 12.10 -11.07
CA TYR A 120 20.02 11.18 -11.12
C TYR A 120 20.56 10.90 -9.71
N SER A 121 20.87 9.65 -9.41
CA SER A 121 21.56 9.25 -8.20
C SER A 121 22.57 8.14 -8.54
N PRO A 122 23.84 8.25 -8.10
CA PRO A 122 24.80 7.15 -8.18
C PRO A 122 24.29 5.84 -7.57
N ALA A 123 23.48 5.94 -6.51
CA ALA A 123 22.90 4.79 -5.82
C ALA A 123 21.66 4.20 -6.53
N ALA A 124 21.16 4.79 -7.62
CA ALA A 124 19.94 4.31 -8.27
C ALA A 124 20.05 2.85 -8.76
N GLY A 125 21.25 2.41 -9.16
CA GLY A 125 21.48 1.05 -9.67
C GLY A 125 21.47 -0.06 -8.61
N ILE A 126 21.55 0.29 -7.33
CA ILE A 126 21.56 -0.69 -6.22
C ILE A 126 20.19 -0.85 -5.55
N VAL A 127 19.23 0.03 -5.85
CA VAL A 127 17.88 -0.02 -5.28
C VAL A 127 17.09 -1.18 -5.90
N LYS A 128 16.48 -1.99 -5.05
CA LYS A 128 15.59 -3.09 -5.44
C LYS A 128 14.22 -2.89 -4.79
N TYR A 129 13.18 -3.06 -5.60
CA TYR A 129 11.80 -2.92 -5.16
C TYR A 129 11.22 -4.30 -4.87
N HIS A 130 10.57 -4.40 -3.72
CA HIS A 130 9.89 -5.62 -3.30
C HIS A 130 8.49 -5.23 -2.79
N THR A 131 7.48 -5.95 -3.24
CA THR A 131 6.12 -5.76 -2.73
C THR A 131 5.97 -6.52 -1.42
N GLU A 132 5.84 -5.78 -0.34
CA GLU A 132 5.56 -6.34 0.99
C GLU A 132 4.17 -5.95 1.46
N ARG A 133 3.51 -6.87 2.18
CA ARG A 133 2.25 -6.60 2.85
C ARG A 133 2.54 -6.35 4.33
N TYR A 134 2.44 -5.10 4.75
CA TYR A 134 2.55 -4.74 6.16
C TYR A 134 1.33 -5.22 6.96
N ASN A 135 1.59 -5.72 8.17
CA ASN A 135 0.54 -6.01 9.14
C ASN A 135 0.33 -4.76 10.02
N LEU A 136 -0.68 -3.96 9.70
CA LEU A 136 -0.96 -2.70 10.37
C LEU A 136 -1.92 -2.91 11.54
N THR A 137 -1.44 -3.54 12.61
CA THR A 137 -2.18 -3.57 13.88
C THR A 137 -2.29 -2.14 14.45
N PRO A 138 -3.44 -1.76 15.06
CA PRO A 138 -3.62 -0.39 15.58
C PRO A 138 -2.58 0.02 16.61
N ILE A 139 -2.03 -0.96 17.34
CA ILE A 139 -0.91 -0.79 18.27
C ILE A 139 0.21 -1.70 17.77
N MET A 140 1.42 -1.16 17.67
CA MET A 140 2.61 -1.85 17.17
C MET A 140 3.60 -2.17 18.30
N ASP A 141 3.17 -2.97 19.27
CA ASP A 141 3.99 -3.36 20.43
C ASP A 141 5.24 -4.17 20.04
N TRP A 142 5.27 -4.71 18.83
CA TRP A 142 6.38 -5.50 18.29
C TRP A 142 7.50 -4.66 17.67
N SER A 143 7.26 -3.38 17.37
CA SER A 143 8.22 -2.55 16.66
C SER A 143 9.21 -1.89 17.64
N PRO A 144 10.53 -2.06 17.46
CA PRO A 144 11.52 -1.43 18.34
C PRO A 144 11.63 0.10 18.14
N PHE A 145 10.90 0.65 17.17
CA PHE A 145 10.96 2.08 16.79
C PHE A 145 9.81 2.93 17.34
N VAL A 146 8.87 2.31 18.07
CA VAL A 146 7.67 2.98 18.61
C VAL A 146 7.85 3.24 20.11
N GLY A 147 7.37 4.39 20.58
CA GLY A 147 7.47 4.77 21.99
C GLY A 147 8.59 5.75 22.27
N ALA A 148 9.01 5.83 23.53
CA ALA A 148 10.15 6.59 24.02
C ALA A 148 10.96 5.71 24.98
N GLY A 149 12.23 6.04 25.20
CA GLY A 149 13.11 5.28 26.06
C GLY A 149 14.42 4.91 25.40
N TYR A 150 15.39 4.50 26.22
CA TYR A 150 16.74 4.19 25.80
C TYR A 150 16.81 3.15 24.68
N GLU A 151 16.05 2.05 24.77
CA GLU A 151 16.09 1.01 23.74
C GLU A 151 15.48 1.46 22.40
N VAL A 152 14.46 2.31 22.45
CA VAL A 152 13.87 2.92 21.25
C VAL A 152 14.87 3.89 20.61
N ASP A 153 15.52 4.73 21.42
CA ASP A 153 16.54 5.67 20.93
C ASP A 153 17.75 4.95 20.34
N ARG A 154 18.18 3.84 20.95
CA ARG A 154 19.24 2.98 20.42
C ARG A 154 18.84 2.38 19.07
N ALA A 155 17.60 1.90 18.94
CA ALA A 155 17.10 1.35 17.68
C ALA A 155 17.10 2.43 16.57
N TRP A 156 16.67 3.65 16.87
CA TRP A 156 16.73 4.77 15.93
C TRP A 156 18.17 5.16 15.58
N ASP A 157 19.06 5.30 16.56
CA ASP A 157 20.48 5.65 16.35
C ASP A 157 21.18 4.67 15.42
N HIS A 158 20.85 3.37 15.54
CA HIS A 158 21.36 2.31 14.68
C HIS A 158 21.06 2.56 13.18
N ILE A 159 19.89 3.11 12.86
CA ILE A 159 19.47 3.33 11.47
C ILE A 159 19.67 4.77 10.97
N THR A 160 19.91 5.75 11.85
CA THR A 160 20.07 7.16 11.46
C THR A 160 21.50 7.71 11.57
N ASN A 161 22.24 7.37 12.63
CA ASN A 161 23.44 8.14 13.00
C ASN A 161 24.76 7.45 12.65
N ASN A 162 24.76 6.12 12.47
CA ASN A 162 25.97 5.34 12.20
C ASN A 162 26.29 5.15 10.71
N ILE A 163 25.80 6.04 9.85
CA ILE A 163 25.97 5.89 8.41
C ILE A 163 26.93 6.95 7.91
N GLY A 164 28.17 6.48 7.71
CA GLY A 164 29.28 7.32 7.31
C GLY A 164 29.03 8.05 5.99
N ASP A 165 29.82 9.09 5.78
CA ASP A 165 29.78 9.86 4.55
C ASP A 165 30.09 8.97 3.34
N GLN A 166 29.33 9.19 2.28
CA GLN A 166 29.58 8.58 0.99
C GLN A 166 30.49 9.50 0.17
N MET A 167 31.24 8.90 -0.75
CA MET A 167 32.09 9.64 -1.67
C MET A 167 31.55 9.49 -3.09
N ILE A 168 31.43 10.61 -3.80
CA ILE A 168 31.08 10.64 -5.23
C ILE A 168 32.23 11.24 -6.04
N SER A 169 32.34 10.81 -7.29
CA SER A 169 33.30 11.33 -8.25
C SER A 169 32.94 12.74 -8.74
N HIS A 170 33.90 13.44 -9.32
CA HIS A 170 33.65 14.73 -9.98
C HIS A 170 32.63 14.63 -11.13
N ALA A 171 32.61 13.51 -11.86
CA ALA A 171 31.67 13.26 -12.93
C ALA A 171 30.23 13.13 -12.41
N GLU A 172 30.05 12.42 -11.29
CA GLU A 172 28.75 12.30 -10.61
C GLU A 172 28.29 13.64 -10.05
N LEU A 173 29.19 14.39 -9.41
CA LEU A 173 28.91 15.74 -8.91
C LEU A 173 28.43 16.68 -10.02
N THR A 174 29.12 16.67 -11.17
CA THR A 174 28.75 17.47 -12.34
C THR A 174 27.39 17.04 -12.89
N ARG A 175 27.13 15.74 -12.95
CA ARG A 175 25.85 15.20 -13.42
C ARG A 175 24.68 15.53 -12.47
N LEU A 176 24.96 15.64 -11.18
CA LEU A 176 24.02 16.12 -10.16
C LEU A 176 23.83 17.65 -10.20
N GLY A 177 24.66 18.39 -10.94
CA GLY A 177 24.59 19.84 -11.02
C GLY A 177 24.99 20.56 -9.73
N LEU A 178 25.80 19.93 -8.87
CA LEU A 178 26.27 20.52 -7.62
C LEU A 178 27.54 21.37 -7.84
N ASP A 179 27.84 22.26 -6.89
CA ASP A 179 28.98 23.18 -6.98
C ASP A 179 30.32 22.41 -6.92
N PRO A 180 31.27 22.62 -7.85
CA PRO A 180 32.61 22.05 -7.79
C PRO A 180 33.42 22.40 -6.52
N LYS A 181 32.99 23.42 -5.77
CA LYS A 181 33.53 23.84 -4.46
C LYS A 181 32.96 23.04 -3.28
N SER A 182 32.09 22.06 -3.51
CA SER A 182 31.62 21.13 -2.48
C SER A 182 32.78 20.47 -1.75
N ILE A 183 32.52 20.06 -0.51
CA ILE A 183 33.51 19.47 0.40
C ILE A 183 34.13 18.22 -0.25
N LYS A 184 35.46 18.20 -0.31
CA LYS A 184 36.23 17.04 -0.77
C LYS A 184 36.64 16.16 0.39
N ILE A 185 36.74 14.87 0.13
CA ILE A 185 37.26 13.86 1.06
C ILE A 185 38.19 12.92 0.31
N THR A 186 39.15 12.34 1.04
CA THR A 186 40.05 11.32 0.53
C THR A 186 39.62 9.97 1.08
N ASN A 187 39.38 8.99 0.21
CA ASN A 187 39.05 7.64 0.62
C ASN A 187 40.23 7.04 1.41
N PRO A 188 40.03 6.60 2.67
CA PRO A 188 41.13 6.12 3.51
C PRO A 188 41.70 4.77 3.05
N ILE A 189 40.95 4.01 2.25
CA ILE A 189 41.35 2.70 1.73
C ILE A 189 42.02 2.83 0.36
N THR A 190 41.42 3.59 -0.56
CA THR A 190 41.90 3.70 -1.95
C THR A 190 42.83 4.89 -2.19
N GLY A 191 42.81 5.90 -1.32
CA GLY A 191 43.54 7.16 -1.49
C GLY A 191 42.95 8.11 -2.55
N GLU A 192 41.84 7.73 -3.17
CA GLU A 192 41.18 8.55 -4.19
C GLU A 192 40.52 9.78 -3.56
N GLU A 193 40.65 10.94 -4.21
CA GLU A 193 39.90 12.13 -3.86
C GLU A 193 38.52 12.12 -4.53
N GLY A 194 37.50 12.45 -3.75
CA GLY A 194 36.14 12.65 -4.24
C GLY A 194 35.43 13.71 -3.42
N TYR A 195 34.11 13.77 -3.58
CA TYR A 195 33.25 14.73 -2.91
C TYR A 195 32.39 14.04 -1.87
N ARG A 196 32.26 14.68 -0.71
CA ARG A 196 31.40 14.21 0.39
C ARG A 196 29.95 14.29 -0.04
N ALA A 197 29.22 13.19 0.09
CA ALA A 197 27.79 13.10 -0.17
C ALA A 197 27.11 12.26 0.92
N GLY A 198 25.83 12.52 1.16
CA GLY A 198 24.97 11.70 2.02
C GLY A 198 23.86 11.05 1.20
N LEU A 199 23.36 9.91 1.65
CA LEU A 199 22.11 9.36 1.13
C LEU A 199 20.94 10.03 1.87
N GLU A 200 20.03 10.62 1.10
CA GLU A 200 18.92 11.44 1.63
C GLU A 200 18.00 10.68 2.59
N VAL A 201 17.89 9.36 2.45
CA VAL A 201 17.04 8.51 3.31
C VAL A 201 17.38 8.66 4.80
N PHE A 202 18.65 8.93 5.16
CA PHE A 202 19.04 9.07 6.56
C PHE A 202 18.60 10.40 7.15
N HIS A 203 18.60 11.47 6.35
CA HIS A 203 18.04 12.75 6.75
C HIS A 203 16.52 12.62 6.93
N GLN A 204 15.83 11.91 6.03
CA GLN A 204 14.41 11.62 6.16
C GLN A 204 14.09 10.84 7.45
N LEU A 205 14.88 9.81 7.77
CA LEU A 205 14.73 9.04 9.00
C LEU A 205 15.02 9.89 10.25
N HIS A 206 16.02 10.77 10.20
CA HIS A 206 16.30 11.72 11.28
C HIS A 206 15.10 12.64 11.54
N CYS A 207 14.52 13.26 10.50
CA CYS A 207 13.31 14.08 10.65
C CYS A 207 12.10 13.26 11.15
N LEU A 208 11.96 12.02 10.71
CA LEU A 208 10.90 11.14 11.22
C LEU A 208 11.09 10.83 12.71
N ASN A 209 12.33 10.63 13.16
CA ASN A 209 12.65 10.44 14.57
C ASN A 209 12.39 11.71 15.39
N LEU A 210 12.69 12.89 14.85
CA LEU A 210 12.31 14.18 15.47
C LEU A 210 10.80 14.27 15.70
N LEU A 211 10.00 13.91 14.70
CA LEU A 211 8.55 13.88 14.84
C LEU A 211 8.09 12.89 15.92
N ARG A 212 8.67 11.68 15.97
CA ARG A 212 8.39 10.73 17.04
C ARG A 212 8.72 11.32 18.41
N MET A 213 9.92 11.89 18.60
CA MET A 213 10.33 12.47 19.88
C MET A 213 9.39 13.61 20.31
N SER A 214 8.87 14.39 19.36
CA SER A 214 7.90 15.46 19.65
C SER A 214 6.57 14.96 20.24
N THR A 215 6.21 13.69 20.06
CA THR A 215 5.00 13.11 20.66
C THR A 215 5.20 12.59 22.08
N PHE A 216 6.43 12.63 22.61
CA PHE A 216 6.76 12.23 23.99
C PHE A 216 7.50 13.36 24.73
N PRO A 217 6.89 14.55 24.85
CA PRO A 217 7.54 15.71 25.45
C PRO A 217 7.94 15.48 26.90
N GLU A 218 7.21 14.66 27.66
CA GLU A 218 7.54 14.35 29.06
C GLU A 218 8.89 13.64 29.20
N TYR A 219 9.28 12.86 28.20
CA TYR A 219 10.57 12.16 28.18
C TYR A 219 11.68 13.01 27.57
N TYR A 220 11.42 13.65 26.42
CA TYR A 220 12.46 14.35 25.66
C TYR A 220 12.64 15.83 26.01
N SER A 221 11.80 16.43 26.85
CA SER A 221 12.04 17.80 27.36
C SER A 221 13.08 17.80 28.49
N ASP A 222 13.45 16.63 29.02
CA ASP A 222 14.49 16.51 30.03
C ASP A 222 15.88 16.73 29.39
N ALA A 223 16.61 17.72 29.91
CA ALA A 223 17.95 18.05 29.45
C ALA A 223 18.95 16.90 29.69
N GLU A 224 18.70 16.01 30.66
CA GLU A 224 19.55 14.84 30.93
C GLU A 224 19.39 13.73 29.88
N VAL A 225 18.24 13.67 29.19
CA VAL A 225 17.96 12.67 28.15
C VAL A 225 18.66 13.02 26.83
N GLY A 226 18.85 14.32 26.53
CA GLY A 226 19.70 14.76 25.41
C GLY A 226 19.18 14.39 24.02
N GLY A 227 17.87 14.54 23.79
CA GLY A 227 17.25 14.35 22.47
C GLY A 227 17.49 15.53 21.53
N ASP A 228 17.40 15.30 20.20
CA ASP A 228 17.57 16.37 19.20
C ASP A 228 16.42 17.41 19.24
N VAL A 229 15.39 17.16 20.07
CA VAL A 229 14.29 18.08 20.37
C VAL A 229 14.52 18.92 21.62
N ALA A 230 15.52 18.60 22.44
CA ALA A 230 15.92 19.36 23.63
C ALA A 230 16.84 20.53 23.28
N THR A 231 16.51 21.24 22.19
CA THR A 231 17.23 22.42 21.72
C THR A 231 16.34 23.66 21.82
N ASP A 232 16.90 24.83 21.49
CA ASP A 232 16.14 26.07 21.43
C ASP A 232 14.95 25.96 20.45
N PRO A 233 13.76 26.51 20.77
CA PRO A 233 12.58 26.37 19.93
C PRO A 233 12.77 26.88 18.49
N GLU A 234 13.59 27.91 18.28
CA GLU A 234 13.91 28.42 16.95
C GLU A 234 14.74 27.41 16.15
N ASP A 235 15.73 26.78 16.78
CA ASP A 235 16.55 25.74 16.16
C ASP A 235 15.66 24.54 15.80
N LEU A 236 14.82 24.08 16.73
CA LEU A 236 13.91 22.94 16.47
C LEU A 236 12.95 23.22 15.31
N ARG A 237 12.40 24.45 15.23
CA ARG A 237 11.55 24.87 14.10
C ARG A 237 12.30 24.97 12.78
N GLY A 238 13.61 25.19 12.79
CA GLY A 238 14.43 25.18 11.59
C GLY A 238 14.62 23.77 10.98
N HIS A 239 14.35 22.71 11.75
CA HIS A 239 14.51 21.31 11.31
C HIS A 239 13.23 20.71 10.68
N VAL A 240 12.07 21.38 10.78
CA VAL A 240 10.75 20.92 10.30
C VAL A 240 10.26 21.80 9.15
#